data_AF-A0A7Y2SJU0-F1
#
_entry.id   AF-A0A7Y2SJU0-F1
#
_cell.length_a   1.000
_cell.length_b   1.000
_cell.length_c   1.000
_cell.angle_alpha   90.00
_cell.angle_beta   90.00
_cell.angle_gamma   90.00
#
_symmetry.space_group_name_H-M   'P 1'
#
loop_
_entity.id
_entity.type
_entity.pdbx_description
1 polymer ?
#
loop_
_entity_poly.entity_id
_entity_poly.type
_entity_poly.pdbx_seq_one_letter_code
_entity_poly.pdbx_strand_id
1 'polypeptide(L)'
;MKLIFDIHRIFGEMVLPLLIVIVAIYMTVVFKPGAARGTIERFFPVLVDLQVGLGIIYWVFLLTLPGGAARFLGFPFILHPVLGLIAAGLAHMALGAKNPLRSLGRWAPMASLAVLLILVLSNIMIAAGMK
;
A
#
# COMPACT_ATOMS: atom_id res chain seq x y z
N MET A 1 -6.01 -9.13 22.31
CA MET A 1 -6.62 -8.05 21.51
C MET A 1 -5.73 -6.81 21.42
N LYS A 2 -5.27 -6.23 22.54
CA LYS A 2 -4.39 -5.04 22.55
C LYS A 2 -3.15 -5.17 21.66
N LEU A 3 -2.50 -6.34 21.66
CA LEU A 3 -1.32 -6.61 20.84
C LEU A 3 -1.53 -6.37 19.33
N ILE A 4 -2.68 -6.77 18.76
CA ILE A 4 -2.95 -6.60 17.33
C ILE A 4 -3.09 -5.12 16.98
N PHE A 5 -3.78 -4.35 17.83
CA PHE A 5 -3.87 -2.90 17.69
C PHE A 5 -2.50 -2.23 17.81
N ASP A 6 -1.67 -2.63 18.78
CA ASP A 6 -0.34 -2.05 18.99
C ASP A 6 0.58 -2.35 17.80
N ILE A 7 0.58 -3.59 17.28
CA ILE A 7 1.34 -3.96 16.08
C ILE A 7 0.87 -3.16 14.87
N HIS A 8 -0.44 -3.09 14.62
CA HIS A 8 -0.96 -2.36 13.47
C HIS A 8 -0.66 -0.86 13.55
N ARG A 9 -0.84 -0.26 14.73
CA ARG A 9 -0.53 1.15 14.97
C ARG A 9 0.94 1.46 14.75
N ILE A 10 1.85 0.68 15.33
CA ILE A 10 3.29 0.96 15.23
C ILE A 10 3.78 0.67 13.81
N PHE A 11 3.53 -0.54 13.31
CA PHE A 11 4.09 -0.95 12.02
C PHE A 11 3.28 -0.43 10.84
N GLY A 12 1.95 -0.62 10.86
CA GLY A 12 1.07 -0.28 9.74
C GLY A 12 0.78 1.21 9.59
N GLU A 13 0.78 2.00 10.68
CA GLU A 13 0.46 3.44 10.59
C GLU A 13 1.72 4.33 10.64
N MET A 14 2.81 3.90 11.29
CA MET A 14 3.99 4.74 11.51
C MET A 14 5.22 4.27 10.73
N VAL A 15 5.67 3.03 10.94
CA VAL A 15 6.97 2.57 10.44
C VAL A 15 6.95 2.23 8.95
N LEU A 16 6.07 1.32 8.52
CA LEU A 16 6.04 0.85 7.14
C LEU A 16 5.67 1.94 6.14
N PRO A 17 4.65 2.80 6.37
CA PRO A 17 4.36 3.90 5.46
C PRO A 17 5.56 4.83 5.25
N LEU A 18 6.26 5.18 6.33
CA LEU A 18 7.45 6.02 6.27
C LEU A 18 8.57 5.35 5.47
N LEU A 19 8.85 4.07 5.73
CA LEU A 19 9.86 3.31 5.00
C LEU A 19 9.53 3.20 3.50
N ILE A 20 8.27 2.94 3.14
CA ILE A 20 7.81 2.86 1.75
C ILE A 20 8.06 4.21 1.04
N VAL A 21 7.72 5.32 1.68
CA VAL A 21 7.94 6.67 1.13
C VAL A 21 9.43 6.95 0.97
N ILE A 22 10.25 6.69 2.00
CA ILE A 22 11.70 6.88 1.94
C ILE A 22 12.32 6.07 0.81
N VAL A 23 11.98 4.78 0.71
CA VAL A 23 12.51 3.90 -0.34
C VAL A 23 12.08 4.41 -1.71
N ALA A 24 10.83 4.83 -1.89
CA ALA A 24 10.41 5.35 -3.18
C ALA A 24 11.08 6.68 -3.57
N ILE A 25 11.29 7.59 -2.62
CA ILE A 25 12.07 8.82 -2.86
C ILE A 25 13.50 8.45 -3.23
N TYR A 26 14.12 7.51 -2.52
CA TYR A 26 15.44 7.04 -2.89
C TYR A 26 15.46 6.46 -4.31
N MET A 27 14.44 5.68 -4.67
CA MET A 27 14.32 5.08 -5.98
C MET A 27 14.14 6.11 -7.10
N THR A 28 13.50 7.26 -6.89
CA THR A 28 13.44 8.29 -7.96
C THR A 28 14.80 8.84 -8.34
N VAL A 29 15.77 8.78 -7.41
CA VAL A 29 17.14 9.27 -7.62
C VAL A 29 18.00 8.17 -8.25
N VAL A 30 17.91 6.94 -7.74
CA VAL A 30 18.87 5.87 -8.06
C VAL A 30 18.37 4.91 -9.15
N PHE A 31 17.05 4.76 -9.32
CA PHE A 31 16.49 3.81 -10.27
C PHE A 31 16.82 4.19 -11.72
N LYS A 32 17.44 3.24 -12.43
CA LYS A 32 17.73 3.33 -13.86
C LYS A 32 16.81 2.39 -14.63
N PRO A 33 15.91 2.92 -15.48
CA PRO A 33 15.03 2.09 -16.29
C PRO A 33 15.83 1.10 -17.15
N GLY A 34 15.44 -0.17 -17.13
CA GLY A 34 16.09 -1.23 -17.91
C GLY A 34 17.39 -1.79 -17.32
N ALA A 35 17.90 -1.24 -16.21
CA ALA A 35 19.00 -1.84 -15.47
C ALA A 35 18.57 -3.11 -14.73
N ALA A 36 19.52 -4.00 -14.43
CA ALA A 36 19.26 -5.16 -13.59
C ALA A 36 18.74 -4.71 -12.21
N ARG A 37 17.70 -5.38 -11.70
CA ARG A 37 17.14 -5.09 -10.37
C ARG A 37 18.16 -5.40 -9.28
N GLY A 38 18.66 -4.34 -8.63
CA GLY A 38 19.48 -4.41 -7.43
C GLY A 38 18.67 -4.82 -6.21
N THR A 39 19.31 -4.82 -5.05
CA THR A 39 18.70 -5.25 -3.78
C THR A 39 17.57 -4.32 -3.37
N ILE A 40 17.75 -3.00 -3.50
CA ILE A 40 16.77 -2.01 -3.04
C ILE A 40 15.50 -2.05 -3.89
N GLU A 41 15.62 -2.27 -5.19
CA GLU A 41 14.50 -2.48 -6.11
C GLU A 41 13.67 -3.71 -5.75
N ARG A 42 14.26 -4.71 -5.08
CA ARG A 42 13.53 -5.88 -4.60
C ARG A 42 12.86 -5.63 -3.26
N PHE A 43 13.43 -4.74 -2.43
CA PHE A 43 12.88 -4.40 -1.12
C PHE A 43 11.59 -3.58 -1.20
N PHE A 44 11.49 -2.65 -2.16
CA PHE A 44 10.31 -1.78 -2.29
C PHE A 44 8.97 -2.55 -2.34
N PRO A 45 8.77 -3.50 -3.27
CA PRO A 45 7.51 -4.25 -3.32
C PRO A 45 7.30 -5.11 -2.07
N VAL A 46 8.36 -5.63 -1.45
CA VAL A 46 8.25 -6.39 -0.20
C VAL A 46 7.74 -5.53 0.95
N LEU A 47 8.18 -4.28 1.06
CA LEU A 47 7.65 -3.35 2.08
C LEU A 47 6.15 -3.09 1.87
N VAL A 48 5.71 -2.95 0.62
CA VAL A 48 4.28 -2.80 0.28
C VAL A 48 3.51 -4.08 0.60
N ASP A 49 4.05 -5.26 0.30
CA ASP A 49 3.42 -6.54 0.64
C ASP A 49 3.23 -6.69 2.15
N LEU A 50 4.23 -6.30 2.96
CA LEU A 50 4.11 -6.29 4.43
C LEU A 50 3.03 -5.33 4.90
N GLN A 51 2.96 -4.12 4.33
CA GLN A 51 1.93 -3.13 4.65
C GLN A 51 0.53 -3.67 4.34
N VAL A 52 0.36 -4.27 3.16
CA VAL A 52 -0.91 -4.86 2.72
C VAL A 52 -1.27 -6.06 3.60
N GLY A 53 -0.32 -6.94 3.88
CA GLY A 53 -0.53 -8.11 4.74
C GLY A 53 -0.98 -7.72 6.15
N LEU A 54 -0.30 -6.76 6.78
CA LEU A 54 -0.70 -6.25 8.10
C LEU A 54 -2.07 -5.55 8.06
N GLY A 55 -2.38 -4.81 6.99
CA GLY A 55 -3.70 -4.21 6.78
C GLY A 55 -4.81 -5.25 6.67
N ILE A 56 -4.60 -6.30 5.89
CA ILE A 56 -5.56 -7.41 5.73
C ILE A 56 -5.76 -8.16 7.05
N ILE A 57 -4.68 -8.51 7.76
CA ILE A 57 -4.75 -9.18 9.07
C ILE A 57 -5.57 -8.34 10.04
N TYR A 58 -5.31 -7.03 10.09
CA TYR A 58 -6.03 -6.11 10.96
C TYR A 58 -7.50 -5.99 10.56
N TRP A 59 -7.81 -5.85 9.28
CA TRP A 59 -9.18 -5.80 8.78
C TRP A 59 -9.96 -7.08 9.12
N VAL A 60 -9.36 -8.27 8.92
CA VAL A 60 -9.97 -9.55 9.33
C VAL A 60 -10.22 -9.59 10.84
N PHE A 61 -9.27 -9.13 11.64
CA PHE A 61 -9.45 -9.04 13.09
C PHE A 61 -10.61 -8.11 13.46
N LEU A 62 -10.77 -6.96 12.81
CA LEU A 62 -11.88 -6.03 13.05
C LEU A 62 -13.25 -6.65 12.74
N LEU A 63 -13.35 -7.59 11.80
CA LEU A 63 -14.59 -8.33 11.52
C LEU A 63 -15.02 -9.22 12.69
N THR A 64 -14.09 -9.66 13.53
CA THR A 64 -14.38 -10.52 14.69
C THR A 64 -14.94 -9.75 15.89
N LEU A 65 -14.87 -8.41 15.87
CA LEU A 65 -15.37 -7.56 16.94
C LEU A 65 -16.90 -7.40 16.86
N PRO A 66 -17.59 -7.16 18.00
CA PRO A 66 -19.02 -6.86 18.00
C PRO A 66 -19.37 -5.70 17.06
N GLY A 67 -20.31 -5.93 16.12
CA GLY A 67 -20.69 -4.95 15.10
C GLY A 67 -19.66 -4.72 13.99
N GLY A 68 -18.51 -5.41 14.04
CA GLY A 68 -17.42 -5.27 13.08
C GLY A 68 -17.83 -5.65 11.66
N ALA A 69 -18.49 -6.80 11.48
CA ALA A 69 -18.94 -7.26 10.17
C ALA A 69 -19.85 -6.23 9.46
N ALA A 70 -20.85 -5.69 10.17
CA ALA A 70 -21.76 -4.69 9.60
C ALA A 70 -21.04 -3.42 9.14
N ARG A 71 -19.96 -3.03 9.83
CA ARG A 71 -19.17 -1.85 9.51
C ARG A 71 -18.15 -2.08 8.39
N PHE A 72 -17.38 -3.17 8.46
CA PHE A 72 -16.20 -3.37 7.62
C PHE A 72 -16.46 -4.20 6.36
N LEU A 73 -17.60 -4.90 6.26
CA LEU A 73 -18.12 -5.45 5.01
C LEU A 73 -19.00 -4.46 4.24
N GLY A 74 -19.30 -3.30 4.83
CA GLY A 74 -19.99 -2.20 4.15
C GLY A 74 -19.07 -1.42 3.21
N PHE A 75 -19.67 -0.74 2.23
CA PHE A 75 -18.94 0.21 1.40
C PHE A 75 -18.59 1.46 2.22
N PRO A 76 -17.39 2.04 2.06
CA PRO A 76 -16.31 1.63 1.16
C PRO A 76 -15.28 0.68 1.80
N PHE A 77 -15.44 0.30 3.07
CA PHE A 77 -14.46 -0.50 3.82
C PHE A 77 -14.22 -1.89 3.25
N ILE A 78 -15.22 -2.49 2.58
CA ILE A 78 -15.07 -3.76 1.86
C ILE A 78 -14.01 -3.70 0.75
N LEU A 79 -13.71 -2.49 0.22
CA LEU A 79 -12.68 -2.32 -0.80
C LEU A 79 -11.27 -2.41 -0.24
N HIS A 80 -11.07 -2.31 1.09
CA HIS A 80 -9.74 -2.26 1.70
C HIS A 80 -8.79 -3.39 1.25
N PRO A 81 -9.16 -4.69 1.35
CA PRO A 81 -8.29 -5.77 0.87
C PRO A 81 -8.05 -5.70 -0.64
N VAL A 82 -9.05 -5.31 -1.43
CA VAL A 82 -8.94 -5.19 -2.89
C VAL A 82 -7.94 -4.10 -3.27
N LEU A 83 -8.06 -2.92 -2.66
CA LEU A 83 -7.12 -1.80 -2.86
C LEU A 83 -5.71 -2.17 -2.40
N GLY A 84 -5.57 -2.91 -1.30
CA GLY A 84 -4.29 -3.43 -0.85
C GLY A 84 -3.63 -4.35 -1.88
N LEU A 85 -4.38 -5.30 -2.45
CA LEU A 85 -3.84 -6.19 -3.49
C LEU A 85 -3.47 -5.45 -4.78
N ILE A 86 -4.27 -4.47 -5.19
CA ILE A 86 -3.93 -3.59 -6.31
C ILE A 86 -2.64 -2.82 -6.00
N ALA A 87 -2.46 -2.35 -4.76
CA ALA A 87 -1.26 -1.66 -4.33
C ALA A 87 0.00 -2.52 -4.42
N ALA A 88 -0.07 -3.74 -3.90
CA ALA A 88 1.00 -4.73 -4.02
C ALA A 88 1.33 -5.00 -5.50
N GLY A 89 0.32 -5.29 -6.32
CA GLY A 89 0.50 -5.51 -7.76
C GLY A 89 1.19 -4.35 -8.46
N LEU A 90 0.76 -3.11 -8.18
CA LEU A 90 1.38 -1.90 -8.73
C LEU A 90 2.83 -1.74 -8.25
N ALA A 91 3.15 -2.05 -7.00
CA ALA A 91 4.53 -1.98 -6.49
C ALA A 91 5.46 -3.00 -7.17
N HIS A 92 4.99 -4.23 -7.38
CA HIS A 92 5.74 -5.28 -8.10
C HIS A 92 5.94 -4.92 -9.58
N MET A 93 4.93 -4.30 -10.19
CA MET A 93 5.00 -3.81 -11.56
C MET A 93 5.86 -2.56 -11.68
N ALA A 94 5.89 -1.67 -10.68
CA ALA A 94 6.54 -0.35 -10.73
C ALA A 94 7.99 -0.42 -11.20
N LEU A 95 8.66 -1.54 -10.92
CA LEU A 95 10.08 -1.76 -11.16
C LEU A 95 10.35 -2.80 -12.25
N GLY A 96 9.30 -3.24 -12.94
CA GLY A 96 9.35 -4.34 -13.91
C GLY A 96 9.21 -3.86 -15.35
N ALA A 97 9.67 -4.67 -16.31
CA ALA A 97 9.50 -4.38 -17.74
C ALA A 97 8.04 -4.25 -18.19
N LYS A 98 7.11 -4.85 -17.44
CA LYS A 98 5.66 -4.81 -17.67
C LYS A 98 4.96 -3.65 -16.96
N ASN A 99 5.69 -2.67 -16.38
CA ASN A 99 5.08 -1.51 -15.74
C ASN A 99 4.25 -0.70 -16.76
N PRO A 100 2.94 -0.47 -16.54
CA PRO A 100 2.17 0.47 -17.37
C PRO A 100 2.75 1.89 -17.34
N LEU A 101 3.44 2.26 -16.26
CA LEU A 101 4.09 3.55 -16.07
C LEU A 101 5.57 3.55 -16.52
N ARG A 102 6.04 2.53 -17.25
CA ARG A 102 7.46 2.41 -17.66
C ARG A 102 7.97 3.60 -18.46
N SER A 103 7.09 4.26 -19.23
CA SER A 103 7.42 5.45 -20.03
C SER A 103 7.84 6.65 -19.17
N LEU A 104 7.48 6.66 -17.88
CA LEU A 104 7.89 7.68 -16.92
C LEU A 104 9.33 7.49 -16.43
N GLY A 105 9.99 6.39 -16.82
CA GLY A 105 11.38 6.11 -16.50
C GLY A 105 11.63 6.11 -14.99
N ARG A 106 12.54 6.98 -14.53
CA ARG A 106 12.93 7.09 -13.10
C ARG A 106 11.77 7.50 -12.18
N TRP A 107 10.73 8.11 -12.74
CA TRP A 107 9.57 8.61 -12.00
C TRP A 107 8.51 7.54 -11.77
N ALA A 108 8.60 6.40 -12.46
CA ALA A 108 7.59 5.35 -12.39
C ALA A 108 7.28 4.86 -10.96
N PRO A 109 8.26 4.67 -10.05
CA PRO A 109 7.99 4.26 -8.67
C PRO A 109 7.19 5.31 -7.88
N MET A 110 7.52 6.59 -8.06
CA MET A 110 6.82 7.69 -7.39
C MET A 110 5.42 7.91 -7.95
N ALA A 111 5.26 7.79 -9.26
CA ALA A 111 3.96 7.86 -9.92
C ALA A 111 3.05 6.71 -9.45
N SER A 112 3.59 5.49 -9.31
CA SER A 112 2.85 4.38 -8.71
C SER A 112 2.38 4.72 -7.30
N LEU A 113 3.24 5.27 -6.44
CA LEU A 113 2.83 5.70 -5.09
C LEU A 113 1.78 6.79 -5.10
N ALA A 114 1.90 7.79 -5.98
CA ALA A 114 0.91 8.85 -6.10
C ALA A 114 -0.47 8.29 -6.47
N VAL A 115 -0.53 7.33 -7.40
CA VAL A 115 -1.77 6.61 -7.74
C VAL A 115 -2.34 5.89 -6.52
N LEU A 116 -1.49 5.19 -5.75
CA LEU A 116 -1.93 4.52 -4.52
C LEU A 116 -2.48 5.50 -3.48
N LEU A 117 -1.79 6.62 -3.28
CA LEU A 117 -2.23 7.68 -2.38
C LEU A 117 -3.60 8.22 -2.80
N ILE A 118 -3.80 8.50 -4.09
CA ILE A 118 -5.09 8.99 -4.61
C ILE A 118 -6.20 7.96 -4.35
N LEU A 119 -5.96 6.67 -4.61
CA LEU A 119 -6.94 5.62 -4.35
C LEU A 119 -7.32 5.55 -2.86
N VAL A 120 -6.34 5.61 -1.97
CA VAL A 120 -6.57 5.59 -0.52
C VAL A 120 -7.34 6.82 -0.05
N LEU A 121 -6.93 8.02 -0.49
CA LEU A 121 -7.61 9.27 -0.13
C LEU A 121 -9.04 9.30 -0.65
N SER A 122 -9.26 8.83 -1.88
CA SER A 122 -10.61 8.73 -2.46
C SER A 122 -11.51 7.83 -1.62
N ASN A 123 -10.99 6.68 -1.19
CA ASN A 123 -11.72 5.75 -0.32
C ASN A 123 -12.09 6.38 1.03
N ILE A 124 -11.18 7.15 1.63
CA ILE A 124 -11.41 7.89 2.88
C ILE A 124 -12.45 9.00 2.68
N MET A 125 -12.35 9.77 1.60
CA MET A 125 -13.28 10.86 1.30
C MET A 125 -14.70 10.34 1.07
N ILE A 126 -14.85 9.22 0.37
CA ILE A 126 -16.14 8.53 0.22
C ILE A 126 -16.70 8.14 1.59
N ALA A 127 -15.88 7.52 2.44
CA ALA A 127 -16.30 7.14 3.79
C ALA A 127 -16.73 8.36 4.64
N ALA A 128 -16.04 9.50 4.48
CA ALA A 128 -16.34 10.73 5.20
C ALA A 128 -17.61 11.44 4.69
N GLY A 129 -17.89 11.36 3.38
CA GLY A 129 -19.06 11.95 2.74
C GLY A 129 -20.34 11.11 2.83
N MET A 130 -20.23 9.81 3.16
CA MET A 130 -21.37 8.91 3.42
C MET A 130 -21.98 9.07 4.83
N LYS A 131 -21.71 10.20 5.50
CA LYS A 131 -22.28 10.53 6.80
C LYS A 131 -23.64 11.18 6.66
#